data_AF-A0A0J1JS42-F1
#
_entry.id   AF-A0A0J1JS42-F1
#
_cell.length_a   1.000
_cell.length_b   1.000
_cell.length_c   1.000
_cell.angle_alpha   90.00
_cell.angle_beta   90.00
_cell.angle_gamma   90.00
#
_symmetry.space_group_name_H-M   'P 1'
#
loop_
_entity.id
_entity.type
_entity.pdbx_description
1 polymer ?
#
loop_
_entity_poly.entity_id
_entity_poly.type
_entity_poly.pdbx_seq_one_letter_code
_entity_poly.pdbx_strand_id
1 'polypeptide(L)'
;MIFNEGERLLRYWGYIEREEYIILFEKEFPVCVCPGADEFFSVSEQDIIRQIIEDKVPFGDIEITYDALYAICDEHEVVSSKGMIWLLPAICRYILHRKPHHGYFVELIPLYIELGYSDYCFNLSLLTTNQKELLYNFLEYCAETYGIKVSIAQDKMTMM
;
A
#
# COMPACT_ATOMS: atom_id res chain seq x y z
N MET A 1 -4.13 12.08 -30.57
CA MET A 1 -2.71 12.40 -30.35
C MET A 1 -2.10 11.10 -29.86
N ILE A 2 -1.25 10.47 -30.67
CA ILE A 2 -0.66 9.16 -30.39
C ILE A 2 0.66 9.41 -29.66
N PHE A 3 0.81 8.91 -28.45
CA PHE A 3 2.08 8.95 -27.71
C PHE A 3 2.86 7.65 -27.99
N ASN A 4 4.16 7.83 -28.23
CA ASN A 4 5.13 6.86 -28.74
C ASN A 4 5.14 5.52 -27.97
N GLU A 5 5.38 4.44 -28.72
CA GLU A 5 5.67 3.10 -28.24
C GLU A 5 7.04 3.08 -27.51
N GLY A 6 7.04 2.71 -26.21
CA GLY A 6 8.27 2.51 -25.44
C GLY A 6 8.05 2.21 -23.95
N GLU A 7 7.05 2.83 -23.32
CA GLU A 7 6.66 2.57 -21.93
C GLU A 7 5.15 2.35 -21.92
N ARG A 8 4.69 1.23 -21.37
CA ARG A 8 3.25 1.02 -21.21
C ARG A 8 2.78 1.96 -20.10
N LEU A 9 2.35 3.17 -20.48
CA LEU A 9 1.66 4.11 -19.60
C LEU A 9 0.56 3.33 -18.84
N LEU A 10 0.55 3.46 -17.51
CA LEU A 10 -0.46 2.86 -16.65
C LEU A 10 -1.84 3.28 -17.15
N ARG A 11 -2.75 2.32 -17.36
CA ARG A 11 -4.05 2.62 -17.94
C ARG A 11 -5.04 3.03 -16.84
N TYR A 12 -5.64 4.19 -17.03
CA TYR A 12 -6.86 4.55 -16.31
C TYR A 12 -8.03 3.69 -16.81
N TRP A 13 -8.76 3.08 -15.88
CA TRP A 13 -9.87 2.17 -16.17
C TRP A 13 -11.22 2.88 -16.26
N GLY A 14 -11.29 4.17 -15.94
CA GLY A 14 -12.56 4.87 -15.79
C GLY A 14 -13.22 4.54 -14.46
N TYR A 15 -14.50 4.90 -14.35
CA TYR A 15 -15.30 4.55 -13.18
C TYR A 15 -15.57 3.04 -13.16
N ILE A 16 -15.04 2.37 -12.14
CA ILE A 16 -15.34 0.96 -11.85
C ILE A 16 -15.99 0.87 -10.47
N GLU A 17 -16.98 -0.01 -10.35
CA GLU A 17 -17.67 -0.21 -9.07
C GLU A 17 -16.71 -0.84 -8.04
N ARG A 18 -16.88 -0.49 -6.77
CA ARG A 18 -16.02 -0.95 -5.68
C ARG A 18 -15.92 -2.48 -5.61
N GLU A 19 -17.02 -3.19 -5.85
CA GLU A 19 -17.08 -4.65 -5.85
C GLU A 19 -16.21 -5.24 -6.96
N GLU A 20 -16.21 -4.65 -8.15
CA GLU A 20 -15.32 -5.04 -9.25
C GLU A 20 -13.87 -4.72 -8.90
N TYR A 21 -13.63 -3.56 -8.29
CA TYR A 21 -12.32 -3.16 -7.78
C TYR A 21 -11.75 -4.21 -6.82
N ILE A 22 -12.54 -4.67 -5.85
CA ILE A 22 -12.13 -5.70 -4.88
C ILE A 22 -11.73 -6.99 -5.62
N ILE A 23 -12.52 -7.44 -6.59
CA ILE A 23 -12.21 -8.69 -7.34
C ILE A 23 -10.87 -8.57 -8.06
N LEU A 24 -10.61 -7.44 -8.71
CA LEU A 24 -9.34 -7.19 -9.39
C LEU A 24 -8.18 -7.07 -8.39
N PHE A 25 -8.41 -6.38 -7.27
CA PHE A 25 -7.41 -6.20 -6.21
C PHE A 25 -6.97 -7.54 -5.62
N GLU A 26 -7.92 -8.38 -5.23
CA GLU A 26 -7.67 -9.70 -4.67
C GLU A 26 -6.93 -10.64 -5.63
N LYS A 27 -7.11 -10.45 -6.94
CA LYS A 27 -6.41 -11.21 -7.97
C LYS A 27 -4.94 -10.79 -8.10
N GLU A 28 -4.65 -9.50 -8.17
CA GLU A 28 -3.29 -9.00 -8.42
C GLU A 28 -2.46 -8.86 -7.12
N PHE A 29 -3.14 -8.69 -5.98
CA PHE A 29 -2.57 -8.79 -4.65
C PHE A 29 -3.27 -9.92 -3.91
N PRO A 30 -2.82 -11.18 -4.04
CA PRO A 30 -3.34 -12.27 -3.24
C PRO A 30 -3.15 -12.02 -1.75
N VAL A 31 -4.09 -12.48 -0.93
CA VAL A 31 -3.95 -12.44 0.52
C VAL A 31 -2.77 -13.29 0.95
N CYS A 32 -1.86 -12.72 1.73
CA CYS A 32 -0.70 -13.38 2.29
C CYS A 32 -0.61 -13.14 3.80
N VAL A 33 0.02 -14.09 4.50
CA VAL A 33 0.31 -13.98 5.93
C VAL A 33 1.31 -12.86 6.18
N CYS A 34 1.16 -12.18 7.32
CA CYS A 34 2.15 -11.22 7.80
C CYS A 34 3.51 -11.92 7.97
N PRO A 35 4.61 -11.36 7.43
CA PRO A 35 5.93 -11.97 7.58
C PRO A 35 6.35 -12.00 9.05
N GLY A 36 7.25 -12.91 9.43
CA GLY A 36 7.75 -12.98 10.81
C GLY A 36 8.53 -11.73 11.21
N ALA A 37 8.71 -11.51 12.53
CA ALA A 37 9.32 -10.29 13.08
C ALA A 37 10.68 -9.92 12.43
N ASP A 38 11.56 -10.90 12.25
CA ASP A 38 12.89 -10.70 11.65
C ASP A 38 12.85 -10.29 10.17
N GLU A 39 11.77 -10.62 9.47
CA GLU A 39 11.55 -10.22 8.09
C GLU A 39 10.73 -8.93 8.00
N PHE A 40 9.91 -8.63 9.01
CA PHE A 40 9.03 -7.48 9.04
C PHE A 40 9.78 -6.18 9.34
N PHE A 41 10.75 -6.21 10.27
CA PHE A 41 11.48 -5.01 10.70
C PHE A 41 12.79 -4.80 9.94
N SER A 42 13.15 -3.55 9.66
CA SER A 42 14.45 -3.14 9.11
C SER A 42 15.52 -2.93 10.19
N VAL A 43 15.09 -2.86 11.46
CA VAL A 43 15.90 -2.59 12.64
C VAL A 43 16.02 -3.82 13.55
N SER A 44 17.02 -3.82 14.44
CA SER A 44 17.23 -4.93 15.37
C SER A 44 16.20 -4.93 16.50
N GLU A 45 16.07 -6.06 17.20
CA GLU A 45 15.21 -6.24 18.39
C GLU A 45 15.51 -5.25 19.54
N GLN A 46 16.69 -4.62 19.55
CA GLN A 46 17.07 -3.64 20.56
C GLN A 46 16.56 -2.23 20.25
N ASP A 47 16.02 -2.01 19.04
CA ASP A 47 15.45 -0.72 18.67
C ASP A 47 14.18 -0.41 19.48
N ILE A 48 14.10 0.80 20.01
CA ILE A 48 13.02 1.21 20.91
C ILE A 48 11.68 1.25 20.18
N ILE A 49 11.66 1.70 18.92
CA ILE A 49 10.43 1.80 18.15
C ILE A 49 9.91 0.41 17.80
N ARG A 50 10.80 -0.51 17.39
CA ARG A 50 10.43 -1.93 17.22
C ARG A 50 9.79 -2.49 18.49
N GLN A 51 10.41 -2.31 19.65
CA GLN A 51 9.89 -2.80 20.93
C GLN A 51 8.50 -2.24 21.29
N ILE A 52 8.16 -1.03 20.82
CA ILE A 52 6.87 -0.38 21.08
C ILE A 52 5.74 -0.94 20.21
N ILE A 53 6.06 -1.43 19.00
CA ILE A 53 5.03 -1.86 18.04
C ILE A 53 5.04 -3.36 17.75
N GLU A 54 6.10 -4.10 18.11
CA GLU A 54 6.25 -5.53 17.80
C GLU A 54 5.10 -6.39 18.34
N ASP A 55 4.58 -6.09 19.54
CA ASP A 55 3.44 -6.80 20.14
C ASP A 55 2.09 -6.51 19.47
N LYS A 56 2.03 -5.47 18.62
CA LYS A 56 0.85 -5.10 17.84
C LYS A 56 0.88 -5.66 16.43
N VAL A 57 2.03 -6.12 15.93
CA VAL A 57 2.14 -6.67 14.59
C VAL A 57 1.51 -8.07 14.55
N PRO A 58 0.55 -8.34 13.64
CA PRO A 58 -0.18 -9.60 13.60
C PRO A 58 0.63 -10.68 12.85
N PHE A 59 1.79 -11.06 13.39
CA PHE A 59 2.71 -12.01 12.74
C PHE A 59 2.06 -13.35 12.44
N GLY A 60 2.20 -13.82 11.19
CA GLY A 60 1.60 -15.08 10.75
C GLY A 60 0.10 -15.03 10.51
N ASP A 61 -0.57 -13.92 10.84
CA ASP A 61 -1.99 -13.74 10.60
C ASP A 61 -2.26 -13.08 9.23
N ILE A 62 -3.50 -13.26 8.77
CA ILE A 62 -4.02 -12.70 7.53
C ILE A 62 -4.76 -11.38 7.80
N GLU A 63 -5.45 -11.29 8.93
CA GLU A 63 -6.25 -10.13 9.28
C GLU A 63 -5.43 -9.15 10.11
N ILE A 64 -5.61 -7.85 9.83
CA ILE A 64 -5.02 -6.77 10.59
C ILE A 64 -6.12 -5.93 11.23
N THR A 65 -5.92 -5.59 12.51
CA THR A 65 -6.83 -4.73 13.27
C THR A 65 -6.54 -3.25 12.99
N TYR A 66 -7.47 -2.38 13.39
CA TYR A 66 -7.25 -0.93 13.33
C TYR A 66 -6.00 -0.53 14.13
N ASP A 67 -5.88 -0.99 15.37
CA ASP A 67 -4.80 -0.59 16.28
C ASP A 67 -3.43 -1.05 15.78
N ALA A 68 -3.37 -2.27 15.22
CA ALA A 68 -2.16 -2.79 14.59
C ALA A 68 -1.78 -1.95 13.37
N LEU A 69 -2.74 -1.67 12.48
CA LEU A 69 -2.49 -0.89 11.28
C LEU A 69 -2.05 0.54 11.61
N TYR A 70 -2.71 1.16 12.59
CA TYR A 70 -2.37 2.48 13.09
C TYR A 70 -0.93 2.51 13.62
N ALA A 71 -0.57 1.60 14.51
CA ALA A 71 0.76 1.57 15.13
C ALA A 71 1.88 1.33 14.11
N ILE A 72 1.66 0.41 13.16
CA ILE A 72 2.63 0.14 12.10
C ILE A 72 2.78 1.36 11.17
N CYS A 73 1.67 2.05 10.87
CA CYS A 73 1.70 3.20 9.97
C CYS A 73 2.40 4.42 10.59
N ASP A 74 2.13 4.67 11.87
CA ASP A 74 2.76 5.75 12.62
C ASP A 74 4.29 5.59 12.64
N GLU A 75 4.75 4.33 12.77
CA GLU A 75 6.15 3.96 12.90
C GLU A 75 6.69 3.23 11.64
N HIS A 76 6.22 3.60 10.45
CA HIS A 76 6.54 2.88 9.20
C HIS A 76 8.04 2.86 8.85
N GLU A 77 8.85 3.77 9.41
CA GLU A 77 10.29 3.87 9.15
C GLU A 77 11.07 2.63 9.65
N VAL A 78 10.55 1.90 10.64
CA VAL A 78 11.17 0.66 11.12
C VAL A 78 10.72 -0.58 10.34
N VAL A 79 9.79 -0.42 9.39
CA VAL A 79 9.25 -1.53 8.59
C VAL A 79 10.20 -1.81 7.42
N SER A 80 10.59 -3.06 7.27
CA SER A 80 11.42 -3.51 6.16
C SER A 80 10.68 -3.43 4.82
N SER A 81 11.40 -3.53 3.71
CA SER A 81 10.76 -3.66 2.40
C SER A 81 9.81 -4.86 2.32
N LYS A 82 10.10 -5.98 3.00
CA LYS A 82 9.19 -7.14 3.07
C LYS A 82 7.93 -6.83 3.89
N GLY A 83 8.08 -6.16 5.04
CA GLY A 83 6.95 -5.69 5.84
C GLY A 83 6.06 -4.74 5.04
N MET A 84 6.66 -3.83 4.26
CA MET A 84 5.93 -2.90 3.41
C MET A 84 5.22 -3.58 2.22
N ILE A 85 5.80 -4.62 1.62
CA ILE A 85 5.14 -5.46 0.59
C ILE A 85 3.84 -6.05 1.11
N TRP A 86 3.81 -6.42 2.39
CA TRP A 86 2.61 -6.92 3.04
C TRP A 86 1.67 -5.79 3.47
N LEU A 87 2.20 -4.71 4.06
CA LEU A 87 1.43 -3.62 4.65
C LEU A 87 0.62 -2.85 3.60
N LEU A 88 1.23 -2.49 2.47
CA LEU A 88 0.55 -1.70 1.44
C LEU A 88 -0.77 -2.35 0.97
N PRO A 89 -0.80 -3.62 0.52
CA PRO A 89 -2.04 -4.26 0.14
C PRO A 89 -2.97 -4.52 1.33
N ALA A 90 -2.46 -4.71 2.55
CA ALA A 90 -3.30 -4.83 3.73
C ALA A 90 -4.10 -3.53 4.00
N ILE A 91 -3.46 -2.36 3.85
CA ILE A 91 -4.13 -1.06 3.97
C ILE A 91 -5.17 -0.89 2.86
N CYS A 92 -4.78 -1.16 1.61
CA CYS A 92 -5.70 -1.04 0.48
C CYS A 92 -6.95 -1.91 0.67
N ARG A 93 -6.79 -3.17 1.14
CA ARG A 93 -7.92 -4.03 1.51
C ARG A 93 -8.76 -3.43 2.63
N TYR A 94 -8.11 -2.91 3.68
CA TYR A 94 -8.81 -2.27 4.79
C TYR A 94 -9.74 -1.13 4.31
N ILE A 95 -9.25 -0.35 3.34
CA ILE A 95 -10.00 0.73 2.67
C ILE A 95 -11.10 0.21 1.76
N LEU A 96 -10.79 -0.71 0.84
CA LEU A 96 -11.74 -1.25 -0.13
C LEU A 96 -12.92 -1.95 0.55
N HIS A 97 -12.64 -2.69 1.62
CA HIS A 97 -13.66 -3.36 2.43
C HIS A 97 -14.40 -2.42 3.39
N ARG A 98 -14.08 -1.12 3.39
CA ARG A 98 -14.69 -0.10 4.26
C ARG A 98 -14.72 -0.52 5.73
N LYS A 99 -13.62 -1.11 6.21
CA LYS A 99 -13.48 -1.46 7.63
C LYS A 99 -13.62 -0.19 8.51
N PRO A 100 -13.96 -0.31 9.80
CA PRO A 100 -14.09 0.85 10.67
C PRO A 100 -12.87 1.78 10.60
N HIS A 101 -13.07 3.10 10.56
CA HIS A 101 -11.99 4.10 10.47
C HIS A 101 -11.12 4.04 9.20
N HIS A 102 -11.53 3.33 8.15
CA HIS A 102 -10.76 3.23 6.90
C HIS A 102 -10.34 4.58 6.30
N GLY A 103 -11.17 5.62 6.45
CA GLY A 103 -10.87 6.97 5.93
C GLY A 103 -9.55 7.55 6.45
N TYR A 104 -9.13 7.19 7.67
CA TYR A 104 -7.83 7.60 8.21
C TYR A 104 -6.67 7.09 7.34
N PHE A 105 -6.74 5.85 6.88
CA PHE A 105 -5.66 5.24 6.11
C PHE A 105 -5.65 5.68 4.64
N VAL A 106 -6.74 6.25 4.14
CA VAL A 106 -6.81 6.77 2.76
C VAL A 106 -5.77 7.87 2.55
N GLU A 107 -5.57 8.73 3.53
CA GLU A 107 -4.60 9.84 3.46
C GLU A 107 -3.14 9.36 3.46
N LEU A 108 -2.86 8.15 3.94
CA LEU A 108 -1.52 7.58 4.05
C LEU A 108 -1.05 6.91 2.76
N ILE A 109 -1.96 6.46 1.90
CA ILE A 109 -1.62 5.72 0.67
C ILE A 109 -0.77 6.57 -0.29
N PRO A 110 -1.13 7.84 -0.59
CA PRO A 110 -0.28 8.69 -1.43
C PRO A 110 1.12 8.84 -0.84
N LEU A 111 1.22 9.06 0.48
CA LEU A 111 2.50 9.20 1.16
C LEU A 111 3.36 7.95 0.99
N TYR A 112 2.82 6.75 1.17
CA TYR A 112 3.61 5.51 1.01
C TYR A 112 4.07 5.26 -0.42
N ILE A 113 3.24 5.58 -1.40
CA ILE A 113 3.64 5.51 -2.81
C ILE A 113 4.72 6.55 -3.11
N GLU A 114 4.60 7.75 -2.53
CA GLU A 114 5.59 8.81 -2.70
C GLU A 114 6.93 8.50 -2.04
N LEU A 115 6.91 7.92 -0.83
CA LEU A 115 8.10 7.55 -0.08
C LEU A 115 8.79 6.29 -0.63
N GLY A 116 8.07 5.43 -1.37
CA GLY A 116 8.60 4.23 -2.03
C GLY A 116 9.69 4.48 -3.10
N TYR A 117 10.04 5.75 -3.33
CA TYR A 117 11.16 6.19 -4.15
C TYR A 117 12.46 6.41 -3.36
N SER A 118 12.38 6.45 -2.01
CA SER A 118 13.55 6.52 -1.13
C SER A 118 13.91 5.12 -0.62
N ASP A 119 15.20 4.85 -0.42
CA ASP A 119 15.74 3.56 0.08
C ASP A 119 15.21 3.16 1.48
N TYR A 120 14.33 3.96 2.08
CA TYR A 120 13.77 3.81 3.42
C TYR A 120 12.33 3.26 3.41
N CYS A 121 11.73 2.96 2.25
CA CYS A 121 10.30 2.59 2.14
C CYS A 121 10.01 1.54 1.05
N PHE A 122 8.72 1.23 0.84
CA PHE A 122 8.24 0.22 -0.12
C PHE A 122 8.81 0.42 -1.54
N ASN A 123 9.68 -0.48 -1.99
CA ASN A 123 10.25 -0.38 -3.33
C ASN A 123 9.22 -0.77 -4.41
N LEU A 124 8.61 0.23 -5.05
CA LEU A 124 7.62 0.06 -6.11
C LEU A 124 8.14 -0.71 -7.34
N SER A 125 9.47 -0.84 -7.52
CA SER A 125 10.05 -1.66 -8.60
C SER A 125 9.80 -3.17 -8.40
N LEU A 126 9.42 -3.59 -7.18
CA LEU A 126 9.05 -4.96 -6.87
C LEU A 126 7.64 -5.32 -7.38
N LEU A 127 6.84 -4.32 -7.78
CA LEU A 127 5.50 -4.55 -8.31
C LEU A 127 5.52 -4.85 -9.81
N THR A 128 4.64 -5.77 -10.20
CA THR A 128 4.34 -6.01 -11.62
C THR A 128 3.62 -4.80 -12.23
N THR A 129 3.64 -4.69 -13.56
CA THR A 129 2.89 -3.64 -14.28
C THR A 129 1.40 -3.65 -13.92
N ASN A 130 0.78 -4.82 -13.76
CA ASN A 130 -0.62 -4.92 -13.40
C ASN A 130 -0.88 -4.40 -11.97
N GLN A 131 -0.01 -4.74 -11.02
CA GLN A 131 -0.10 -4.25 -9.65
C GLN A 131 0.06 -2.73 -9.58
N LYS A 132 0.99 -2.16 -10.35
CA LYS A 132 1.13 -0.71 -10.50
C LYS A 132 -0.11 -0.08 -11.13
N GLU A 133 -0.64 -0.66 -12.21
CA GLU A 133 -1.85 -0.16 -12.87
C GLU A 133 -3.05 -0.20 -11.92
N LEU A 134 -3.15 -1.26 -11.11
CA LEU A 134 -4.18 -1.39 -10.10
C LEU A 134 -4.01 -0.31 -9.02
N LEU A 135 -2.85 -0.18 -8.38
CA LEU A 135 -2.63 0.89 -7.40
C LEU A 135 -2.86 2.31 -7.96
N TYR A 136 -2.56 2.54 -9.24
CA TYR A 136 -2.84 3.81 -9.91
C TYR A 136 -4.34 4.10 -9.97
N ASN A 137 -5.15 3.11 -10.34
CA ASN A 137 -6.61 3.23 -10.34
C ASN A 137 -7.18 3.28 -8.91
N PHE A 138 -6.45 2.76 -7.92
CA PHE A 138 -6.88 2.78 -6.53
C PHE A 138 -6.74 4.20 -5.97
N LEU A 139 -5.69 4.91 -6.37
CA LEU A 139 -5.53 6.33 -6.11
C LEU A 139 -6.69 7.14 -6.69
N GLU A 140 -7.11 6.86 -7.93
CA GLU A 140 -8.29 7.51 -8.53
C GLU A 140 -9.57 7.22 -7.72
N TYR A 141 -9.83 5.95 -7.40
CA TYR A 141 -10.95 5.58 -6.53
C TYR A 141 -10.93 6.35 -5.21
N CYS A 142 -9.76 6.49 -4.59
CA CYS A 142 -9.60 7.24 -3.35
C CYS A 142 -9.86 8.74 -3.52
N ALA A 143 -9.38 9.34 -4.62
CA ALA A 143 -9.61 10.74 -4.94
C ALA A 143 -11.11 11.03 -5.16
N GLU A 144 -11.80 10.19 -5.91
CA GLU A 144 -13.23 10.35 -6.20
C GLU A 144 -14.10 10.12 -4.95
N THR A 145 -13.77 9.09 -4.16
CA THR A 145 -14.59 8.68 -3.01
C THR A 145 -14.36 9.55 -1.78
N TYR A 146 -13.12 9.97 -1.52
CA TYR A 146 -12.73 10.66 -0.30
C TYR A 146 -12.24 12.10 -0.53
N GLY A 147 -12.10 12.55 -1.78
CA GLY A 147 -11.70 13.92 -2.09
C GLY A 147 -10.23 14.23 -1.82
N ILE A 148 -9.36 13.21 -1.76
CA ILE A 148 -7.94 13.39 -1.49
C ILE A 148 -7.14 13.71 -2.76
N LYS A 149 -6.00 14.40 -2.60
CA LYS A 149 -5.07 14.67 -3.70
C LYS A 149 -4.15 13.47 -3.91
N VAL A 150 -4.08 12.98 -5.15
CA VAL A 150 -3.28 11.80 -5.51
C VAL A 150 -2.32 12.03 -6.67
N SER A 151 -2.33 13.21 -7.29
CA SER A 151 -1.60 13.48 -8.53
C SER A 151 -0.09 13.25 -8.40
N ILE A 152 0.52 13.62 -7.26
CA ILE A 152 1.96 13.45 -7.05
C ILE A 152 2.31 11.94 -6.97
N ALA A 153 1.55 11.18 -6.20
CA ALA A 153 1.71 9.72 -6.12
C ALA A 153 1.53 9.05 -7.49
N GLN A 154 0.55 9.48 -8.27
CA GLN A 154 0.32 8.98 -9.63
C GLN A 154 1.46 9.31 -10.58
N ASP A 155 1.94 10.55 -10.59
CA ASP A 155 3.08 10.97 -11.41
C ASP A 155 4.29 10.08 -11.12
N LYS A 156 4.60 9.86 -9.84
CA LYS A 156 5.71 8.97 -9.45
C LYS A 156 5.53 7.54 -9.95
N MET A 157 4.32 6.99 -9.91
CA MET A 157 4.06 5.64 -10.41
C MET A 157 4.26 5.51 -11.92
N THR A 158 4.04 6.60 -12.68
CA THR A 158 4.21 6.61 -14.14
C THR A 158 5.65 6.86 -14.60
N MET A 159 6.51 7.43 -13.75
CA MET A 159 7.92 7.71 -14.02
C MET A 159 8.85 6.50 -13.80
N MET A 160 8.30 5.31 -13.50
CA MET A 160 9.03 4.08 -13.14
C MET A 160 8.90 2.96 -14.16
#